data_AF-A0A7X8M1F8-F1
#
_entry.id   AF-A0A7X8M1F8-F1
#
_cell.length_a   1.000
_cell.length_b   1.000
_cell.length_c   1.000
_cell.angle_alpha   90.00
_cell.angle_beta   90.00
_cell.angle_gamma   90.00
#
_symmetry.space_group_name_H-M   'P 1'
#
loop_
_entity.id
_entity.type
_entity.pdbx_description
1 polymer ?
#
loop_
_entity_poly.entity_id
_entity_poly.type
_entity_poly.pdbx_seq_one_letter_code
_entity_poly.pdbx_strand_id
1 'polypeptide(L)'
;MKNLRFSVLLLVFFLLFSVCSYAAVTQYTNFDNSKTGQGSVGARYIPLSEKRTKTRVQNSADKYDYDLFGREMYEYFPLQLGEGEYKISIFENITANRYRQVKTQNFKATIKNVLDVFKASVQTVNWHSEMDVIKKAEELTRNLNTDKEKLVAIYNFVVDTFSYDYDKINNIDTTYVPDIEKVYQEKKGICYDYSAVLASMLRSQNIPTKLIKGYSDLINGYHAWNEVYLADENRWIVIDSTYDSVLKKSNMRFTMEKNREQYKATREY
;
A
#
# COMPACT_ATOMS: atom_id res chain seq x y z
N MET A 1 -42.88 -50.83 67.61
CA MET A 1 -42.62 -49.49 68.16
C MET A 1 -41.16 -49.10 67.96
N LYS A 2 -40.87 -48.33 66.92
CA LYS A 2 -39.89 -47.24 66.85
C LYS A 2 -39.79 -46.80 65.39
N ASN A 3 -40.15 -45.54 65.17
CA ASN A 3 -40.27 -44.88 63.89
C ASN A 3 -38.88 -44.55 63.34
N LEU A 4 -38.67 -44.69 62.03
CA LEU A 4 -37.83 -43.72 61.32
C LEU A 4 -38.29 -43.58 59.87
N ARG A 5 -38.56 -42.32 59.52
CA ARG A 5 -38.97 -41.80 58.22
C ARG A 5 -37.76 -41.69 57.27
N PHE A 6 -38.05 -41.22 56.05
CA PHE A 6 -37.17 -40.78 54.95
C PHE A 6 -36.97 -41.83 53.86
N SER A 7 -37.03 -41.54 52.58
CA SER A 7 -37.57 -40.41 51.80
C SER A 7 -37.48 -40.87 50.35
N VAL A 8 -38.41 -40.43 49.52
CA VAL A 8 -38.42 -40.66 48.07
C VAL A 8 -37.09 -40.17 47.47
N LEU A 9 -36.23 -41.08 47.02
CA LEU A 9 -35.03 -40.74 46.27
C LEU A 9 -35.43 -40.59 44.79
N LEU A 10 -35.82 -39.37 44.41
CA LEU A 10 -36.05 -39.00 43.03
C LEU A 10 -34.68 -38.95 42.33
N LEU A 11 -34.43 -39.91 41.44
CA LEU A 11 -33.19 -40.02 40.67
C LEU A 11 -33.20 -38.95 39.56
N VAL A 12 -32.72 -37.75 39.86
CA VAL A 12 -32.54 -36.69 38.86
C VAL A 12 -31.19 -36.90 38.17
N PHE A 13 -31.24 -37.45 36.96
CA PHE A 13 -30.09 -37.63 36.07
C PHE A 13 -29.72 -36.26 35.48
N PHE A 14 -28.82 -35.52 36.13
CA PHE A 14 -28.22 -34.32 35.56
C PHE A 14 -27.19 -34.73 34.48
N LEU A 15 -27.64 -34.81 33.23
CA LEU A 15 -26.77 -34.81 32.06
C LEU A 15 -26.06 -33.46 31.98
N LEU A 16 -24.85 -33.39 32.52
CA LEU A 16 -23.90 -32.32 32.25
C LEU A 16 -23.49 -32.43 30.78
N PHE A 17 -24.25 -31.80 29.89
CA PHE A 17 -23.76 -31.42 28.58
C PHE A 17 -22.66 -30.37 28.80
N SER A 18 -21.43 -30.83 28.90
CA SER A 18 -20.25 -29.99 28.77
C SER A 18 -20.23 -29.45 27.35
N VAL A 19 -20.83 -28.28 27.15
CA VAL A 19 -20.68 -27.52 25.92
C VAL A 19 -19.24 -27.01 25.91
N CYS A 20 -18.32 -27.80 25.37
CA CYS A 20 -17.01 -27.28 24.98
C CYS A 20 -17.24 -26.26 23.88
N SER A 21 -17.33 -24.98 24.26
CA SER A 21 -17.20 -23.89 23.31
C SER A 21 -15.78 -23.94 22.76
N TYR A 22 -15.61 -24.55 21.58
CA TYR A 22 -14.43 -24.34 20.77
C TYR A 22 -14.48 -22.88 20.30
N ALA A 23 -13.92 -21.97 21.08
CA ALA A 23 -13.44 -20.72 20.51
C ALA A 23 -12.36 -21.14 19.52
N ALA A 24 -12.63 -21.00 18.22
CA ALA A 24 -11.60 -21.09 17.21
C ALA A 24 -10.56 -20.01 17.58
N VAL A 25 -9.41 -20.45 18.10
CA VAL A 25 -8.27 -19.56 18.27
C VAL A 25 -7.93 -19.12 16.86
N THR A 26 -8.25 -17.87 16.52
CA THR A 26 -7.83 -17.27 15.27
C THR A 26 -6.31 -17.29 15.29
N GLN A 27 -5.70 -18.24 14.61
CA GLN A 27 -4.26 -18.34 14.54
C GLN A 27 -3.80 -17.21 13.63
N TYR A 28 -3.50 -16.06 14.23
CA TYR A 28 -3.03 -14.93 13.47
C TYR A 28 -1.63 -15.24 12.92
N THR A 29 -1.53 -15.45 11.61
CA THR A 29 -0.25 -15.63 10.90
C THR A 29 0.50 -14.30 10.82
N ASN A 30 1.80 -14.32 10.49
CA ASN A 30 2.57 -13.08 10.26
C ASN A 30 2.45 -12.60 8.80
N PHE A 31 1.91 -13.45 7.92
CA PHE A 31 1.79 -13.21 6.49
C PHE A 31 0.37 -13.53 6.03
N ASP A 32 -0.13 -12.75 5.08
CA ASP A 32 -1.40 -12.95 4.40
C ASP A 32 -1.21 -13.00 2.89
N ASN A 33 -1.50 -14.16 2.30
CA ASN A 33 -1.36 -14.41 0.87
C ASN A 33 -2.70 -14.40 0.13
N SER A 34 -3.80 -14.07 0.81
CA SER A 34 -5.16 -14.09 0.23
C SER A 34 -5.33 -13.11 -0.94
N LYS A 35 -4.51 -12.04 -1.00
CA LYS A 35 -4.54 -11.00 -2.04
C LYS A 35 -3.52 -11.18 -3.16
N THR A 36 -2.84 -12.33 -3.25
CA THR A 36 -1.88 -12.61 -4.33
C THR A 36 -2.51 -12.51 -5.73
N GLY A 37 -3.77 -12.91 -5.87
CA GLY A 37 -4.55 -12.75 -7.10
C GLY A 37 -4.82 -11.30 -7.51
N GLN A 38 -4.70 -10.36 -6.58
CA GLN A 38 -4.80 -8.92 -6.78
C GLN A 38 -3.41 -8.25 -6.82
N GLY A 39 -2.33 -9.04 -6.85
CA GLY A 39 -0.97 -8.52 -6.98
C GLY A 39 -0.35 -7.99 -5.70
N SER A 40 -0.81 -8.39 -4.51
CA SER A 40 -0.22 -7.97 -3.23
C SER A 40 -0.12 -9.10 -2.19
N VAL A 41 0.77 -8.90 -1.21
CA VAL A 41 0.97 -9.80 -0.06
C VAL A 41 1.01 -9.00 1.23
N GLY A 42 0.37 -9.52 2.28
CA GLY A 42 0.29 -8.89 3.59
C GLY A 42 1.41 -9.35 4.52
N ALA A 43 1.95 -8.45 5.33
CA ALA A 43 2.78 -8.78 6.48
C ALA A 43 2.38 -7.96 7.72
N ARG A 44 2.53 -8.57 8.89
CA ARG A 44 2.37 -7.90 10.20
C ARG A 44 3.27 -8.56 11.22
N TYR A 45 3.71 -7.81 12.23
CA TYR A 45 4.59 -8.34 13.26
C TYR A 45 4.55 -7.54 14.56
N ILE A 46 4.31 -8.22 15.67
CA ILE A 46 4.44 -7.66 17.02
C ILE A 46 5.77 -8.18 17.60
N PRO A 47 6.81 -7.34 17.70
CA PRO A 47 8.06 -7.73 18.33
C PRO A 47 7.87 -7.86 19.85
N LEU A 48 8.70 -8.68 20.51
CA LEU A 48 8.65 -8.87 21.98
C LEU A 48 8.98 -7.60 22.78
N SER A 49 9.64 -6.64 22.14
CA SER A 49 10.00 -5.31 22.67
C SER A 49 9.95 -4.33 21.53
N GLU A 50 9.72 -3.04 21.82
CA GLU A 50 9.62 -2.01 20.78
C GLU A 50 10.90 -1.93 19.94
N LYS A 51 10.78 -2.26 18.66
CA LYS A 51 11.88 -2.28 17.70
C LYS A 51 11.39 -1.87 16.32
N ARG A 52 12.29 -1.25 15.55
CA ARG A 52 12.09 -1.11 14.11
C ARG A 52 12.07 -2.48 13.46
N THR A 53 11.15 -2.65 12.53
CA THR A 53 10.93 -3.90 11.82
C THR A 53 10.86 -3.62 10.33
N LYS A 54 11.37 -4.54 9.53
CA LYS A 54 11.32 -4.47 8.07
C LYS A 54 10.71 -5.74 7.50
N THR A 55 10.11 -5.63 6.32
CA THR A 55 9.75 -6.79 5.52
C THR A 55 10.52 -6.77 4.20
N ARG A 56 10.85 -7.95 3.69
CA ARG A 56 11.41 -8.14 2.35
C ARG A 56 10.46 -8.99 1.53
N VAL A 57 10.08 -8.51 0.36
CA VAL A 57 9.38 -9.28 -0.67
C VAL A 57 10.38 -9.56 -1.78
N GLN A 58 10.60 -10.83 -2.13
CA GLN A 58 11.58 -11.21 -3.14
C GLN A 58 11.15 -12.43 -3.95
N ASN A 59 11.63 -12.52 -5.18
CA ASN A 59 11.61 -13.74 -5.99
C ASN A 59 13.06 -14.15 -6.31
N SER A 60 13.27 -14.95 -7.36
CA SER A 60 14.61 -15.36 -7.82
C SER A 60 15.41 -14.25 -8.50
N ALA A 61 14.73 -13.23 -9.05
CA ALA A 61 15.35 -12.17 -9.83
C ALA A 61 15.77 -10.96 -8.98
N ASP A 62 14.90 -10.49 -8.08
CA ASP A 62 15.16 -9.28 -7.29
C ASP A 62 14.43 -9.29 -5.92
N LYS A 63 14.60 -8.23 -5.14
CA LYS A 63 14.00 -8.01 -3.83
C LYS A 63 13.65 -6.54 -3.58
N TYR A 64 12.59 -6.34 -2.80
CA TYR A 64 12.19 -5.05 -2.26
C TYR A 64 12.14 -5.11 -0.73
N ASP A 65 12.77 -4.14 -0.08
CA ASP A 65 12.74 -3.96 1.37
C ASP A 65 11.82 -2.80 1.73
N TYR A 66 11.00 -3.00 2.77
CA TYR A 66 10.07 -2.02 3.28
C TYR A 66 10.20 -1.92 4.79
N ASP A 67 9.98 -0.72 5.34
CA ASP A 67 9.68 -0.61 6.77
C ASP A 67 8.33 -1.27 7.04
N LEU A 68 8.21 -1.99 8.15
CA LEU A 68 7.00 -2.69 8.55
C LEU A 68 6.48 -2.05 9.83
N PHE A 69 5.41 -1.30 9.74
CA PHE A 69 4.71 -0.65 10.85
C PHE A 69 3.55 -1.51 11.36
N GLY A 70 2.99 -2.38 10.51
CA GLY A 70 1.88 -3.28 10.80
C GLY A 70 2.19 -4.18 12.00
N ARG A 71 1.46 -3.94 13.10
CA ARG A 71 1.52 -4.73 14.34
C ARG A 71 0.41 -5.77 14.35
N GLU A 72 -0.77 -5.35 14.76
CA GLU A 72 -1.97 -6.18 14.77
C GLU A 72 -2.61 -6.28 13.39
N MET A 73 -2.48 -5.22 12.59
CA MET A 73 -3.02 -5.11 11.24
C MET A 73 -1.97 -5.42 10.18
N TYR A 74 -2.42 -6.03 9.08
CA TYR A 74 -1.59 -6.25 7.90
C TYR A 74 -1.32 -4.95 7.15
N GLU A 75 -0.06 -4.73 6.81
CA GLU A 75 0.32 -3.88 5.69
C GLU A 75 0.51 -4.74 4.45
N TYR A 76 0.11 -4.22 3.29
CA TYR A 76 0.22 -4.93 2.02
C TYR A 76 1.34 -4.35 1.18
N PHE A 77 2.04 -5.24 0.46
CA PHE A 77 3.20 -4.93 -0.37
C PHE A 77 2.97 -5.48 -1.78
N PRO A 78 3.44 -4.78 -2.82
CA PRO A 78 3.21 -5.19 -4.20
C PRO A 78 3.99 -6.48 -4.52
N LEU A 79 3.45 -7.24 -5.48
CA LEU A 79 4.09 -8.38 -6.13
C LEU A 79 4.55 -7.97 -7.54
N GLN A 80 5.33 -6.89 -7.63
CA GLN A 80 5.74 -6.27 -8.89
C GLN A 80 6.82 -7.05 -9.66
N LEU A 81 7.36 -8.12 -9.08
CA LEU A 81 8.38 -8.96 -9.72
C LEU A 81 7.77 -10.07 -10.60
N GLY A 82 6.46 -10.00 -10.87
CA GLY A 82 5.74 -10.92 -11.75
C GLY A 82 5.14 -12.14 -11.04
N GLU A 83 4.61 -13.07 -11.83
CA GLU A 83 4.06 -14.33 -11.34
C GLU A 83 5.18 -15.29 -10.91
N GLY A 84 4.90 -16.18 -9.94
CA GLY A 84 5.79 -17.30 -9.63
C GLY A 84 6.10 -17.43 -8.15
N GLU A 85 7.25 -18.01 -7.83
CA GLU A 85 7.67 -18.29 -6.46
C GLU A 85 8.24 -17.04 -5.78
N TYR A 86 7.72 -16.73 -4.61
CA TYR A 86 8.14 -15.64 -3.74
C TYR A 86 8.58 -16.15 -2.38
N LYS A 87 9.43 -15.35 -1.74
CA LYS A 87 9.74 -15.43 -0.32
C LYS A 87 9.47 -14.07 0.30
N ILE A 88 8.68 -14.07 1.38
CA ILE A 88 8.48 -12.89 2.23
C ILE A 88 9.13 -13.14 3.60
N SER A 89 9.88 -12.15 4.10
CA SER A 89 10.64 -12.29 5.35
C SER A 89 10.50 -11.04 6.22
N ILE A 90 10.38 -11.23 7.53
CA ILE A 90 10.34 -10.14 8.52
C ILE A 90 11.67 -10.10 9.27
N PHE A 91 12.15 -8.88 9.52
CA PHE A 91 13.38 -8.62 10.22
C PHE A 91 13.18 -7.67 11.40
N GLU A 92 13.85 -7.94 12.52
CA GLU A 92 13.97 -7.03 13.66
C GLU A 92 15.29 -6.26 13.58
N ASN A 93 15.26 -4.97 13.93
CA ASN A 93 16.47 -4.20 14.11
C ASN A 93 17.28 -4.69 15.33
N ILE A 94 18.60 -4.75 15.16
CA ILE A 94 19.55 -5.05 16.24
C ILE A 94 20.24 -3.75 16.68
N THR A 95 20.85 -3.05 15.72
CA THR A 95 21.55 -1.78 15.93
C THR A 95 21.79 -1.11 14.59
N ALA A 96 21.66 0.22 14.52
CA ALA A 96 21.83 1.00 13.29
C ALA A 96 21.12 0.34 12.10
N ASN A 97 21.87 -0.08 11.07
CA ASN A 97 21.33 -0.71 9.86
C ASN A 97 21.42 -2.25 9.87
N ARG A 98 21.71 -2.87 11.02
CA ARG A 98 21.78 -4.34 11.15
C ARG A 98 20.44 -4.89 11.60
N TYR A 99 19.97 -5.90 10.89
CA TYR A 99 18.68 -6.54 11.09
C TYR A 99 18.86 -8.07 11.15
N ARG A 100 18.06 -8.74 11.98
CA ARG A 100 17.98 -10.21 12.05
C ARG A 100 16.64 -10.67 11.51
N GLN A 101 16.66 -11.67 10.63
CA GLN A 101 15.44 -12.32 10.16
C GLN A 101 14.78 -13.09 11.32
N VAL A 102 13.48 -12.87 11.53
CA VAL A 102 12.71 -13.49 12.63
C VAL A 102 11.54 -14.34 12.14
N LYS A 103 11.01 -14.05 10.94
CA LYS A 103 9.96 -14.85 10.29
C LYS A 103 10.22 -14.91 8.78
N THR A 104 9.77 -15.97 8.14
CA THR A 104 9.80 -16.10 6.68
C THR A 104 8.71 -17.05 6.21
N GLN A 105 8.25 -16.86 4.98
CA GLN A 105 7.31 -17.75 4.30
C GLN A 105 7.62 -17.76 2.80
N ASN A 106 7.62 -18.96 2.21
CA ASN A 106 7.62 -19.13 0.77
C ASN A 106 6.18 -19.30 0.29
N PHE A 107 5.87 -18.79 -0.89
CA PHE A 107 4.56 -18.92 -1.50
C PHE A 107 4.61 -18.68 -3.01
N LYS A 108 3.62 -19.22 -3.71
CA LYS A 108 3.39 -18.93 -5.12
C LYS A 108 2.44 -17.75 -5.27
N ALA A 109 2.87 -16.71 -5.96
CA ALA A 109 2.02 -15.62 -6.41
C ALA A 109 1.34 -16.01 -7.71
N THR A 110 0.02 -16.17 -7.70
CA THR A 110 -0.81 -16.39 -8.89
C THR A 110 -1.53 -15.10 -9.25
N ILE A 111 -0.89 -14.27 -10.06
CA ILE A 111 -1.40 -12.95 -10.45
C ILE A 111 -2.31 -13.11 -11.66
N LYS A 112 -3.60 -12.76 -11.55
CA LYS A 112 -4.58 -12.94 -12.63
C LYS A 112 -4.32 -12.01 -13.81
N ASN A 113 -4.04 -10.75 -13.52
CA ASN A 113 -3.65 -9.73 -14.48
C ASN A 113 -2.49 -8.92 -13.88
N VAL A 114 -1.38 -8.81 -14.62
CA VAL A 114 -0.19 -8.06 -14.18
C VAL A 114 -0.50 -6.59 -13.84
N LEU A 115 -1.53 -6.02 -14.46
CA LEU A 115 -2.00 -4.65 -14.16
C LEU A 115 -2.66 -4.53 -12.78
N ASP A 116 -3.15 -5.63 -12.20
CA ASP A 116 -3.78 -5.62 -10.86
C ASP A 116 -2.78 -5.23 -9.77
N VAL A 117 -1.50 -5.58 -9.94
CA VAL A 117 -0.42 -5.12 -9.04
C VAL A 117 -0.42 -3.60 -8.90
N PHE A 118 -0.61 -2.89 -10.01
CA PHE A 118 -0.61 -1.42 -10.06
C PHE A 118 -1.99 -0.81 -9.82
N LYS A 119 -2.94 -1.61 -9.31
CA LYS A 119 -4.24 -1.15 -8.78
C LYS A 119 -4.38 -1.46 -7.28
N ALA A 120 -3.63 -2.44 -6.78
CA ALA A 120 -3.65 -2.82 -5.37
C ALA A 120 -3.35 -1.63 -4.44
N SER A 121 -4.07 -1.59 -3.33
CA SER A 121 -3.75 -0.74 -2.17
C SER A 121 -2.60 -1.39 -1.40
N VAL A 122 -1.46 -0.71 -1.37
CA VAL A 122 -0.20 -1.18 -0.76
C VAL A 122 0.42 -0.05 0.05
N GLN A 123 1.37 -0.33 0.93
CA GLN A 123 1.94 0.66 1.86
C GLN A 123 2.33 1.99 1.19
N THR A 124 3.00 1.96 0.04
CA THR A 124 3.50 3.15 -0.66
C THR A 124 2.43 3.88 -1.49
N VAL A 125 1.29 3.24 -1.73
CA VAL A 125 0.12 3.75 -2.48
C VAL A 125 -1.14 3.23 -1.77
N ASN A 126 -1.31 3.65 -0.52
CA ASN A 126 -2.35 3.14 0.35
C ASN A 126 -3.65 3.91 0.12
N TRP A 127 -4.72 3.19 -0.23
CA TRP A 127 -6.04 3.77 -0.41
C TRP A 127 -7.15 2.84 0.10
N HIS A 128 -8.26 3.43 0.54
CA HIS A 128 -9.54 2.75 0.75
C HIS A 128 -10.71 3.73 0.49
N SER A 129 -11.91 3.21 0.24
CA SER A 129 -13.09 4.02 -0.15
C SER A 129 -13.45 5.11 0.85
N GLU A 130 -13.20 4.87 2.14
CA GLU A 130 -13.59 5.82 3.18
C GLU A 130 -12.68 7.06 3.31
N MET A 131 -11.51 7.08 2.67
CA MET A 131 -10.58 8.22 2.70
C MET A 131 -11.16 9.41 1.93
N ASP A 132 -11.00 10.63 2.44
CA ASP A 132 -11.55 11.85 1.83
C ASP A 132 -10.91 12.14 0.47
N VAL A 133 -9.61 11.86 0.30
CA VAL A 133 -8.92 12.00 -1.00
C VAL A 133 -9.48 11.05 -2.05
N ILE A 134 -9.95 9.87 -1.63
CA ILE A 134 -10.52 8.86 -2.52
C ILE A 134 -11.97 9.19 -2.88
N LYS A 135 -12.76 9.67 -1.92
CA LYS A 135 -14.09 10.25 -2.19
C LYS A 135 -13.99 11.42 -3.17
N LYS A 136 -12.94 12.24 -3.05
CA LYS A 136 -12.67 13.31 -4.03
C LYS A 136 -12.35 12.76 -5.41
N ALA A 137 -11.59 11.67 -5.52
CA ALA A 137 -11.34 11.02 -6.81
C ALA A 137 -12.65 10.57 -7.46
N GLU A 138 -13.53 9.90 -6.70
CA GLU A 138 -14.86 9.48 -7.17
C GLU A 138 -15.75 10.66 -7.60
N GLU A 139 -15.71 11.77 -6.87
CA GLU A 139 -16.45 12.99 -7.23
C GLU A 139 -15.98 13.56 -8.58
N LEU A 140 -14.66 13.64 -8.78
CA LEU A 140 -14.05 14.17 -10.00
C LEU A 140 -14.33 13.29 -11.23
N THR A 141 -14.52 12.00 -11.04
CA THR A 141 -14.67 11.02 -12.13
C THR A 141 -16.10 10.56 -12.39
N ARG A 142 -17.08 10.97 -11.58
CA ARG A 142 -18.46 10.46 -11.56
C ARG A 142 -19.15 10.32 -12.92
N ASN A 143 -18.87 11.23 -13.86
CA ASN A 143 -19.49 11.25 -15.20
C ASN A 143 -18.48 11.08 -16.34
N LEU A 144 -17.27 10.61 -16.03
CA LEU A 144 -16.19 10.42 -17.01
C LEU A 144 -16.11 8.95 -17.39
N ASN A 145 -15.94 8.67 -18.68
CA ASN A 145 -16.06 7.31 -19.20
C ASN A 145 -14.70 6.68 -19.43
N THR A 146 -13.77 7.44 -20.02
CA THR A 146 -12.47 6.94 -20.43
C THR A 146 -11.42 7.09 -19.32
N ASP A 147 -10.40 6.24 -19.35
CA ASP A 147 -9.25 6.34 -18.44
C ASP A 147 -8.54 7.69 -18.60
N LYS A 148 -8.47 8.19 -19.84
CA LYS A 148 -7.83 9.48 -20.13
C LYS A 148 -8.58 10.65 -19.51
N GLU A 149 -9.91 10.70 -19.62
CA GLU A 149 -10.73 11.75 -19.01
C GLU A 149 -10.56 11.76 -17.49
N LYS A 150 -10.68 10.58 -16.86
CA LYS A 150 -10.52 10.41 -15.41
C LYS A 150 -9.12 10.82 -14.95
N LEU A 151 -8.09 10.39 -15.68
CA LEU A 151 -6.72 10.80 -15.44
C LEU A 151 -6.58 12.32 -15.47
N VAL A 152 -7.05 12.97 -16.53
CA VAL A 152 -6.91 14.43 -16.69
C VAL A 152 -7.61 15.18 -15.56
N ALA A 153 -8.81 14.75 -15.16
CA ALA A 153 -9.54 15.38 -14.05
C ALA A 153 -8.79 15.27 -12.71
N ILE A 154 -8.31 14.06 -12.37
CA ILE A 154 -7.55 13.83 -11.13
C ILE A 154 -6.19 14.53 -11.18
N TYR A 155 -5.47 14.44 -12.30
CA TYR A 155 -4.17 15.09 -12.49
C TYR A 155 -4.27 16.61 -12.31
N ASN A 156 -5.25 17.26 -12.95
CA ASN A 156 -5.45 18.70 -12.82
C ASN A 156 -5.76 19.08 -11.36
N PHE A 157 -6.61 18.31 -10.69
CA PHE A 157 -6.87 18.50 -9.26
C PHE A 157 -5.58 18.45 -8.44
N VAL A 158 -4.73 17.45 -8.64
CA VAL A 158 -3.46 17.31 -7.90
C VAL A 158 -2.49 18.46 -8.21
N VAL A 159 -2.31 18.81 -9.48
CA VAL A 159 -1.39 19.90 -9.89
C VAL A 159 -1.82 21.25 -9.31
N ASP A 160 -3.13 21.50 -9.25
CA ASP A 160 -3.70 22.80 -8.89
C ASP A 160 -3.86 22.98 -7.38
N THR A 161 -4.08 21.87 -6.66
CA THR A 161 -4.45 21.89 -5.25
C THR A 161 -3.24 21.88 -4.33
N PHE A 162 -2.21 21.09 -4.66
CA PHE A 162 -1.11 20.84 -3.75
C PHE A 162 0.05 21.85 -3.93
N SER A 163 0.86 22.00 -2.88
CA SER A 163 2.10 22.78 -2.91
C SER A 163 3.32 21.94 -2.54
N TYR A 164 4.46 22.22 -3.17
CA TYR A 164 5.70 21.53 -2.82
C TYR A 164 6.19 21.95 -1.43
N ASP A 165 6.59 20.97 -0.63
CA ASP A 165 7.09 21.18 0.73
C ASP A 165 8.63 21.19 0.77
N TYR A 166 9.20 22.38 0.56
CA TYR A 166 10.65 22.61 0.61
C TYR A 166 11.25 22.48 2.02
N ASP A 167 10.45 22.58 3.08
CA ASP A 167 10.94 22.40 4.44
C ASP A 167 11.01 20.91 4.79
N LYS A 168 9.97 20.16 4.40
CA LYS A 168 9.87 18.72 4.63
C LYS A 168 10.98 17.95 3.92
N ILE A 169 11.31 18.27 2.67
CA ILE A 169 12.32 17.52 1.89
C ILE A 169 13.69 17.45 2.58
N ASN A 170 14.03 18.46 3.39
CA ASN A 170 15.29 18.54 4.12
C ASN A 170 15.28 17.80 5.47
N ASN A 171 14.11 17.35 5.94
CA ASN A 171 13.88 16.81 7.28
C ASN A 171 13.12 15.48 7.28
N ILE A 172 13.17 14.73 6.18
CA ILE A 172 12.44 13.47 6.04
C ILE A 172 13.10 12.36 6.89
N ASP A 173 12.30 11.63 7.66
CA ASP A 173 12.76 10.39 8.31
C ASP A 173 13.15 9.32 7.26
N THR A 174 14.23 8.60 7.52
CA THR A 174 14.67 7.45 6.70
C THR A 174 13.59 6.37 6.50
N THR A 175 12.59 6.28 7.38
CA THR A 175 11.46 5.33 7.28
C THR A 175 10.19 5.97 6.73
N TYR A 176 10.28 7.14 6.11
CA TYR A 176 9.11 7.87 5.65
C TYR A 176 8.31 7.12 4.58
N VAL A 177 7.00 7.04 4.80
CA VAL A 177 5.99 6.57 3.86
C VAL A 177 4.86 7.61 3.80
N PRO A 178 4.35 7.96 2.61
CA PRO A 178 3.28 8.94 2.46
C PRO A 178 2.00 8.52 3.18
N ASP A 179 1.47 9.45 3.95
CA ASP A 179 0.09 9.42 4.45
C ASP A 179 -0.73 10.32 3.54
N ILE A 180 -1.49 9.72 2.61
CA ILE A 180 -2.20 10.47 1.58
C ILE A 180 -3.35 11.31 2.14
N GLU A 181 -3.94 10.92 3.27
CA GLU A 181 -5.00 11.70 3.92
C GLU A 181 -4.41 12.93 4.58
N LYS A 182 -3.29 12.77 5.29
CA LYS A 182 -2.56 13.91 5.86
C LYS A 182 -2.11 14.88 4.77
N VAL A 183 -1.51 14.38 3.69
CA VAL A 183 -1.10 15.21 2.55
C VAL A 183 -2.32 15.91 1.95
N TYR A 184 -3.45 15.21 1.80
CA TYR A 184 -4.70 15.78 1.33
C TYR A 184 -5.26 16.85 2.27
N GLN A 185 -5.14 16.72 3.58
CA GLN A 185 -5.60 17.72 4.54
C GLN A 185 -4.69 18.96 4.52
N GLU A 186 -3.38 18.75 4.50
CA GLU A 186 -2.37 19.82 4.52
C GLU A 186 -2.22 20.52 3.16
N LYS A 187 -2.66 19.88 2.07
CA LYS A 187 -2.50 20.36 0.68
C LYS A 187 -1.04 20.68 0.33
N LYS A 188 -0.09 19.99 0.99
CA LYS A 188 1.35 20.22 0.86
C LYS A 188 2.10 18.88 0.93
N GLY A 189 3.17 18.73 0.15
CA GLY A 189 3.96 17.50 0.15
C GLY A 189 5.18 17.55 -0.77
N ILE A 190 6.01 16.52 -0.71
CA ILE A 190 7.18 16.34 -1.60
C ILE A 190 6.84 15.44 -2.79
N CYS A 191 7.79 15.18 -3.69
CA CYS A 191 7.56 14.36 -4.89
C CYS A 191 6.99 12.97 -4.61
N TYR A 192 7.41 12.34 -3.51
CA TYR A 192 6.88 11.05 -3.09
C TYR A 192 5.40 11.14 -2.67
N ASP A 193 5.00 12.23 -2.02
CA ASP A 193 3.62 12.48 -1.59
C ASP A 193 2.71 12.72 -2.77
N TYR A 194 3.13 13.59 -3.70
CA TYR A 194 2.41 13.86 -4.94
C TYR A 194 2.17 12.57 -5.74
N SER A 195 3.23 11.76 -5.87
CA SER A 195 3.17 10.51 -6.62
C SER A 195 2.29 9.46 -5.94
N ALA A 196 2.27 9.42 -4.61
CA ALA A 196 1.41 8.52 -3.83
C ALA A 196 -0.05 8.97 -3.88
N VAL A 197 -0.35 10.26 -3.76
CA VAL A 197 -1.71 10.80 -3.87
C VAL A 197 -2.27 10.54 -5.27
N LEU A 198 -1.53 10.92 -6.33
CA LEU A 198 -1.99 10.72 -7.70
C LEU A 198 -2.24 9.24 -7.99
N ALA A 199 -1.29 8.36 -7.64
CA ALA A 199 -1.47 6.93 -7.81
C ALA A 199 -2.65 6.39 -7.01
N SER A 200 -2.83 6.79 -5.76
CA SER A 200 -3.93 6.30 -4.90
C SER A 200 -5.30 6.69 -5.45
N MET A 201 -5.44 7.95 -5.90
CA MET A 201 -6.66 8.43 -6.55
C MET A 201 -6.94 7.64 -7.82
N LEU A 202 -5.97 7.45 -8.72
CA LEU A 202 -6.15 6.72 -9.97
C LEU A 202 -6.43 5.22 -9.76
N ARG A 203 -5.69 4.57 -8.85
CA ARG A 203 -5.88 3.16 -8.49
C ARG A 203 -7.28 2.90 -7.93
N SER A 204 -7.82 3.81 -7.13
CA SER A 204 -9.20 3.72 -6.62
C SER A 204 -10.25 3.75 -7.73
N GLN A 205 -9.92 4.35 -8.87
CA GLN A 205 -10.76 4.42 -10.07
C GLN A 205 -10.45 3.28 -11.06
N ASN A 206 -9.74 2.24 -10.60
CA ASN A 206 -9.33 1.06 -11.37
C ASN A 206 -8.37 1.38 -12.55
N ILE A 207 -7.65 2.50 -12.49
CA ILE A 207 -6.63 2.88 -13.49
C ILE A 207 -5.26 2.43 -12.99
N PRO A 208 -4.59 1.46 -13.67
CA PRO A 208 -3.28 0.97 -13.25
C PRO A 208 -2.25 2.10 -13.26
N THR A 209 -1.64 2.36 -12.11
CA THR A 209 -0.70 3.46 -11.94
C THR A 209 0.48 3.02 -11.11
N LYS A 210 1.68 3.10 -11.67
CA LYS A 210 2.95 2.86 -10.98
C LYS A 210 3.34 4.09 -10.18
N LEU A 211 3.95 3.89 -9.01
CA LEU A 211 4.77 4.87 -8.34
C LEU A 211 6.22 4.50 -8.60
N ILE A 212 6.93 5.37 -9.31
CA ILE A 212 8.34 5.16 -9.66
C ILE A 212 9.21 6.05 -8.80
N LYS A 213 10.38 5.53 -8.42
CA LYS A 213 11.46 6.34 -7.86
C LYS A 213 12.73 6.16 -8.67
N GLY A 214 13.48 7.24 -8.87
CA GLY A 214 14.70 7.23 -9.68
C GLY A 214 15.24 8.63 -9.95
N TYR A 215 15.73 8.85 -11.16
CA TYR A 215 16.34 10.12 -11.55
C TYR A 215 15.69 10.66 -12.83
N SER A 216 15.64 11.98 -12.96
CA SER A 216 15.19 12.64 -14.18
C SER A 216 16.20 13.69 -14.61
N ASP A 217 16.35 13.90 -15.92
CA ASP A 217 17.19 14.96 -16.46
C ASP A 217 16.58 16.37 -16.21
N LEU A 218 15.31 16.43 -15.75
CA LEU A 218 14.59 17.67 -15.45
C LEU A 218 14.68 18.12 -13.98
N ILE A 219 15.08 17.22 -13.08
CA ILE A 219 15.08 17.44 -11.62
C ILE A 219 16.42 17.00 -11.05
N ASN A 220 17.02 17.82 -10.19
CA ASN A 220 18.23 17.43 -9.48
C ASN A 220 17.88 16.56 -8.26
N GLY A 221 18.58 15.42 -8.11
CA GLY A 221 18.43 14.50 -6.99
C GLY A 221 17.48 13.33 -7.24
N TYR A 222 17.29 12.51 -6.20
CA TYR A 222 16.39 11.37 -6.25
C TYR A 222 14.94 11.83 -6.23
N HIS A 223 14.15 11.33 -7.17
CA HIS A 223 12.82 11.84 -7.46
C HIS A 223 11.78 10.72 -7.55
N ALA A 224 10.50 11.10 -7.43
CA ALA A 224 9.36 10.20 -7.57
C ALA A 224 8.34 10.77 -8.56
N TRP A 225 7.80 9.91 -9.40
CA TRP A 225 6.79 10.23 -10.42
C TRP A 225 5.86 9.04 -10.65
N ASN A 226 4.93 9.17 -11.59
CA ASN A 226 4.01 8.10 -11.96
C ASN A 226 4.17 7.65 -13.40
N GLU A 227 3.92 6.37 -13.63
CA GLU A 227 3.53 5.87 -14.95
C GLU A 227 2.09 5.41 -14.89
N VAL A 228 1.25 5.84 -15.83
CA VAL A 228 -0.18 5.53 -15.87
C VAL A 228 -0.48 4.71 -17.12
N TYR A 229 -1.16 3.59 -16.97
CA TYR A 229 -1.60 2.78 -18.09
C TYR A 229 -2.96 3.27 -18.58
N LEU A 230 -3.04 3.61 -19.86
CA LEU A 230 -4.29 3.98 -20.51
C LEU A 230 -4.81 2.78 -21.30
N ALA A 231 -5.90 2.16 -20.84
CA ALA A 231 -6.42 0.94 -21.45
C ALA A 231 -6.86 1.17 -22.90
N ASP A 232 -7.50 2.31 -23.18
CA ASP A 232 -7.98 2.70 -24.52
C ASP A 232 -6.83 2.85 -25.54
N GLU A 233 -5.62 3.17 -25.06
CA GLU A 233 -4.43 3.37 -25.89
C GLU A 233 -3.44 2.20 -25.78
N ASN A 234 -3.72 1.21 -24.91
CA ASN A 234 -2.86 0.07 -24.58
C ASN A 234 -1.38 0.45 -24.32
N ARG A 235 -1.13 1.53 -23.57
CA ARG A 235 0.23 2.01 -23.31
C ARG A 235 0.38 2.71 -21.96
N TRP A 236 1.63 2.73 -21.47
CA TRP A 236 2.03 3.49 -20.29
C TRP A 236 2.53 4.88 -20.67
N ILE A 237 2.03 5.91 -19.98
CA ILE A 237 2.52 7.29 -20.10
C ILE A 237 3.22 7.73 -18.82
N VAL A 238 4.24 8.56 -18.97
CA VAL A 238 5.00 9.13 -17.83
C VAL A 238 4.37 10.47 -17.45
N ILE A 239 4.10 10.66 -16.16
CA ILE A 239 3.50 11.88 -15.61
C ILE A 239 4.26 12.28 -14.34
N ASP A 240 4.55 13.57 -14.20
CA ASP A 240 5.22 14.13 -13.03
C ASP A 240 4.41 15.34 -12.51
N SER A 241 3.42 15.04 -11.68
CA SER A 241 2.53 16.05 -11.09
C SER A 241 3.26 17.02 -10.17
N THR A 242 4.39 16.61 -9.59
CA THR A 242 5.22 17.46 -8.73
C THR A 242 5.88 18.55 -9.56
N TYR A 243 6.59 18.13 -10.62
CA TYR A 243 7.27 19.03 -11.53
C TYR A 243 6.28 19.99 -12.19
N ASP A 244 5.12 19.49 -12.62
CA ASP A 244 4.09 20.30 -13.24
C ASP A 244 3.44 21.31 -12.31
N SER A 245 3.20 20.94 -11.04
CA SER A 245 2.71 21.88 -10.03
C SER A 245 3.70 23.03 -9.79
N VAL A 246 5.01 22.74 -9.74
CA VAL A 246 6.06 23.77 -9.58
C VAL A 246 6.15 24.68 -10.81
N LEU A 247 6.14 24.12 -12.02
CA LEU A 247 6.16 24.90 -13.25
C LEU A 247 4.92 25.78 -13.40
N LYS A 248 3.72 25.24 -13.10
CA LYS A 248 2.46 25.99 -13.15
C LYS A 248 2.50 27.21 -12.23
N LYS A 249 2.95 27.05 -10.98
CA LYS A 249 3.08 28.16 -10.02
C LYS A 249 4.10 29.21 -10.43
N SER A 250 5.08 28.82 -11.24
CA SER A 250 6.09 29.71 -11.81
C SER A 250 5.66 30.33 -13.14
N ASN A 251 4.39 30.16 -13.56
CA ASN A 251 3.86 30.59 -14.87
C ASN A 251 4.66 30.06 -16.07
N MET A 252 5.27 28.88 -15.92
CA MET A 252 6.00 28.20 -16.98
C MET A 252 5.11 27.24 -17.75
N ARG A 253 5.39 27.03 -19.03
CA ARG A 253 4.68 26.04 -19.86
C ARG A 253 5.16 24.63 -19.55
N PHE A 254 4.23 23.68 -19.57
CA PHE A 254 4.50 22.25 -19.39
C PHE A 254 3.44 21.42 -20.12
N THR A 255 3.74 20.13 -20.31
CA THR A 255 2.81 19.12 -20.83
C THR A 255 2.67 18.01 -19.80
N MET A 256 1.46 17.48 -19.60
CA MET A 256 1.22 16.39 -18.64
C MET A 256 2.04 15.13 -18.96
N GLU A 257 2.02 14.70 -20.22
CA GLU A 257 2.80 13.55 -20.68
C GLU A 257 4.26 13.95 -20.87
N LYS A 258 5.16 13.20 -20.24
CA LYS A 258 6.61 13.42 -20.26
C LYS A 258 7.30 12.52 -21.28
N ASN A 259 8.44 13.00 -21.80
CA ASN A 259 9.33 12.13 -22.56
C ASN A 259 9.97 11.12 -21.60
N ARG A 260 9.67 9.82 -21.80
CA ARG A 260 10.20 8.71 -21.01
C ARG A 260 11.72 8.66 -20.99
N GLU A 261 12.40 9.09 -22.05
CA GLU A 261 13.87 9.06 -22.12
C GLU A 261 14.54 9.94 -21.05
N GLN A 262 13.81 10.96 -20.56
CA GLN A 262 14.28 11.87 -19.51
C GLN A 262 14.05 11.32 -18.09
N TYR A 263 13.50 10.11 -17.94
CA TYR A 263 13.15 9.49 -16.64
C TYR A 263 13.75 8.09 -16.53
N LYS A 264 14.62 7.90 -15.54
CA LYS A 264 15.41 6.69 -15.33
C LYS A 264 14.97 6.02 -14.02
N ALA A 265 14.10 5.02 -14.15
CA ALA A 265 13.54 4.28 -13.03
C ALA A 265 14.61 3.46 -12.28
N THR A 266 14.51 3.41 -10.94
CA THR A 266 15.34 2.55 -10.09
C THR A 266 14.50 1.62 -9.21
N ARG A 267 13.29 2.05 -8.84
CA ARG A 267 12.30 1.29 -8.07
C ARG A 267 10.91 1.55 -8.61
N GLU A 268 10.08 0.50 -8.59
CA GLU A 268 8.70 0.52 -9.06
C GLU A 268 7.78 -0.10 -8.00
N TYR A 269 6.63 0.54 -7.77
CA TYR A 269 5.62 0.18 -6.77
C TYR A 269 4.20 0.35 -7.32
#